data_AF-M8A4A2-F1
#
_entry.id   AF-M8A4A2-F1
#
_cell.length_a   1.000
_cell.length_b   1.000
_cell.length_c   1.000
_cell.angle_alpha   90.00
_cell.angle_beta   90.00
_cell.angle_gamma   90.00
#
_symmetry.space_group_name_H-M   'P 1'
#
loop_
_entity.id
_entity.type
_entity.pdbx_description
1 polymer ?
#
loop_
_entity_poly.entity_id
_entity_poly.type
_entity_poly.pdbx_seq_one_letter_code
_entity_poly.pdbx_strand_id
1 'polypeptide(L)'
;MMREGDACVALLRSKLHGLIERNHTLEEENKQLRHQVSRLKGQVSSLEGQDTERKIMWKKPENSATSNNYFKEKQFVHNNDDVKEAMDLNSSACYSRQQFSRTPSVKSRAPRVPNPPPSPTCIQPIIKAKKEGSMGPPPPPPPPLPSRLLKSTKGVQRVPEVVELYRLLVRREGKSDAKSGSVGIPVATNSRDMIGEIENRSAYVIAIKSDVENQGEFISFLAREVQNAAYKEIADVEEFVKWLDGELSYLIDERAVLKHFPNWPEKKADAMREAAFTYRDLKNLEAEASSFHDDRRVATPMALKRMQALQDKIEQGIHNTEKIRDSASGRYKDLMIPWDWMLDSGIISQLKTASLKLAKEYMNRIMNALKSDPFVNDEELLLQGVRFAFRIHQLAGGFDEGCRKAFQELKTYASKSE
;
A
#
# COMPACT_ATOMS: atom_id res chain seq x y z
N MET A 1 3.09 -36.34 -59.85
CA MET A 1 3.83 -36.23 -58.57
C MET A 1 4.04 -34.75 -58.28
N MET A 2 3.21 -34.17 -57.41
CA MET A 2 3.44 -32.82 -56.89
C MET A 2 4.54 -32.93 -55.82
N ARG A 3 5.59 -32.10 -55.90
CA ARG A 3 6.73 -32.15 -54.97
C ARG A 3 6.28 -31.66 -53.60
N GLU A 4 6.68 -32.36 -52.53
CA GLU A 4 6.40 -32.02 -51.12
C GLU A 4 6.69 -30.55 -50.74
N GLY A 5 7.62 -29.90 -51.44
CA GLY A 5 7.91 -28.47 -51.27
C GLY A 5 6.73 -27.54 -51.59
N ASP A 6 5.86 -27.89 -52.53
CA ASP A 6 4.74 -27.04 -52.95
C ASP A 6 3.63 -26.99 -51.89
N ALA A 7 3.43 -28.08 -51.15
CA ALA A 7 2.46 -28.15 -50.06
C ALA A 7 2.90 -27.32 -48.85
N CYS A 8 4.21 -27.32 -48.53
CA CYS A 8 4.77 -26.53 -47.43
C CYS A 8 4.68 -25.02 -47.73
N VAL A 9 5.00 -24.62 -48.96
CA VAL A 9 4.87 -23.21 -49.39
C VAL A 9 3.40 -22.76 -49.40
N ALA A 10 2.47 -23.62 -49.80
CA ALA A 10 1.03 -23.32 -49.75
C ALA A 10 0.54 -23.11 -48.31
N LEU A 11 0.97 -23.94 -47.36
CA LEU A 11 0.61 -23.82 -45.95
C LEU A 11 1.15 -22.52 -45.32
N LEU A 12 2.40 -22.17 -45.61
CA LEU A 12 3.02 -20.94 -45.12
C LEU A 12 2.30 -19.69 -45.67
N ARG A 13 1.92 -19.70 -46.95
CA ARG A 13 1.13 -18.62 -47.56
C ARG A 13 -0.24 -18.48 -46.91
N SER A 14 -0.91 -19.59 -46.62
CA SER A 14 -2.21 -19.59 -45.92
C SER A 14 -2.09 -19.04 -44.50
N LYS A 15 -1.07 -19.46 -43.74
CA LYS A 15 -0.79 -18.91 -42.40
C LYS A 15 -0.47 -17.42 -42.43
N LEU A 16 0.36 -16.97 -43.38
CA LEU A 16 0.70 -15.56 -43.54
C LEU A 16 -0.54 -14.72 -43.85
N HIS A 17 -1.42 -15.20 -44.73
CA HIS A 17 -2.68 -14.52 -45.04
C HIS A 17 -3.57 -14.40 -43.79
N GLY A 18 -3.73 -15.48 -43.03
CA GLY A 18 -4.51 -15.46 -41.78
C GLY A 18 -3.93 -14.51 -40.73
N LEU A 19 -2.60 -14.38 -40.65
CA LEU A 19 -1.95 -13.42 -39.76
C LEU A 19 -2.15 -11.96 -40.21
N ILE A 20 -2.11 -11.70 -41.52
CA ILE A 20 -2.37 -10.37 -42.09
C ILE A 20 -3.81 -9.94 -41.80
N GLU A 21 -4.77 -10.84 -42.01
CA GLU A 21 -6.20 -10.57 -41.78
C GLU A 21 -6.50 -10.32 -40.29
N ARG A 22 -5.87 -11.10 -39.40
CA ARG A 22 -5.94 -10.89 -37.96
C ARG A 22 -5.34 -9.54 -37.56
N ASN A 23 -4.19 -9.16 -38.13
CA ASN A 23 -3.58 -7.85 -37.87
C ASN A 23 -4.50 -6.71 -38.31
N HIS A 24 -5.11 -6.83 -39.49
CA HIS A 24 -6.04 -5.83 -39.99
C HIS A 24 -7.26 -5.65 -39.06
N THR A 25 -7.80 -6.75 -38.54
CA THR A 25 -8.90 -6.70 -37.55
C THR A 25 -8.46 -6.00 -36.26
N LEU A 26 -7.27 -6.34 -35.74
CA LEU A 26 -6.73 -5.71 -34.53
C LEU A 26 -6.42 -4.21 -34.72
N GLU A 27 -6.03 -3.79 -35.92
CA GLU A 27 -5.85 -2.38 -36.26
C GLU A 27 -7.17 -1.62 -36.24
N GLU A 28 -8.25 -2.19 -36.79
CA GLU A 28 -9.56 -1.55 -36.78
C GLU A 28 -10.15 -1.50 -35.35
N GLU A 29 -9.98 -2.55 -34.55
CA GLU A 29 -10.33 -2.54 -33.12
C GLU A 29 -9.55 -1.46 -32.35
N ASN A 30 -8.23 -1.33 -32.59
CA ASN A 30 -7.42 -0.28 -31.98
C ASN A 30 -7.91 1.12 -32.35
N LYS A 31 -8.26 1.32 -33.62
CA LYS A 31 -8.82 2.57 -34.11
C LYS A 31 -10.16 2.85 -33.43
N GLN A 32 -11.03 1.85 -33.27
CA GLN A 32 -12.29 2.00 -32.56
C GLN A 32 -12.07 2.36 -31.07
N LEU A 33 -11.13 1.69 -30.40
CA LEU A 33 -10.77 1.99 -29.00
C LEU A 33 -10.22 3.41 -28.86
N ARG A 34 -9.38 3.88 -29.78
CA ARG A 34 -8.89 5.27 -29.79
C ARG A 34 -10.02 6.28 -29.90
N HIS A 35 -11.02 6.03 -30.74
CA HIS A 35 -12.21 6.88 -30.82
C HIS A 35 -13.02 6.87 -29.52
N GLN A 36 -13.20 5.70 -28.89
CA GLN A 36 -13.89 5.59 -27.61
C GLN A 36 -13.15 6.35 -26.49
N VAL A 37 -11.83 6.22 -26.41
CA VAL A 37 -11.00 6.94 -25.44
C VAL A 37 -11.11 8.45 -25.65
N SER A 38 -11.04 8.95 -26.89
CA SER A 38 -11.24 10.37 -27.17
C SER A 38 -12.62 10.87 -26.74
N ARG A 39 -13.68 10.07 -26.98
CA ARG A 39 -15.05 10.40 -26.55
C ARG A 39 -15.18 10.44 -25.03
N LEU A 40 -14.67 9.43 -24.33
CA LEU A 40 -14.69 9.37 -22.86
C LEU A 40 -13.88 10.51 -22.25
N LYS A 41 -12.73 10.85 -22.84
CA LYS A 41 -11.92 11.99 -22.40
C LYS A 41 -12.69 13.31 -22.52
N GLY A 42 -13.45 13.51 -23.61
CA GLY A 42 -14.34 14.65 -23.77
C GLY A 42 -15.46 14.70 -22.72
N GLN A 43 -16.05 13.55 -22.39
CA GLN A 43 -17.06 13.46 -21.33
C GLN A 43 -16.49 13.79 -19.94
N VAL A 44 -15.28 13.31 -19.62
CA VAL A 44 -14.59 13.65 -18.37
C VAL A 44 -14.33 15.15 -18.29
N SER A 45 -13.80 15.77 -19.35
CA SER A 45 -13.58 17.22 -19.36
C SER A 45 -14.87 18.03 -19.22
N SER A 46 -15.99 17.54 -19.78
CA SER A 46 -17.31 18.17 -19.60
C SER A 46 -17.83 18.05 -18.16
N LEU A 47 -17.62 16.89 -17.52
CA LEU A 47 -18.01 16.65 -16.12
C LEU A 47 -17.14 17.46 -15.15
N GLU A 48 -15.83 17.57 -15.42
CA GLU A 48 -14.93 18.45 -14.67
C GLU A 48 -15.37 19.91 -14.80
N GLY A 49 -15.76 20.36 -16.00
CA GLY A 49 -16.36 21.68 -16.21
C GLY A 49 -17.62 21.91 -15.37
N GLN A 50 -18.56 20.95 -15.39
CA GLN A 50 -19.77 21.04 -14.56
C GLN A 50 -19.48 21.02 -13.06
N ASP A 51 -18.50 20.23 -12.61
CA ASP A 51 -18.11 20.22 -11.19
C ASP A 51 -17.53 21.58 -10.77
N THR A 52 -16.73 22.21 -11.64
CA THR A 52 -16.24 23.57 -11.38
C THR A 52 -17.37 24.61 -11.35
N GLU A 53 -18.35 24.53 -12.24
CA GLU A 53 -19.53 25.41 -12.25
C GLU A 53 -20.39 25.22 -11.00
N ARG A 54 -20.66 23.98 -10.60
CA ARG A 54 -21.35 23.66 -9.33
C ARG A 54 -20.57 24.22 -8.15
N LYS A 55 -19.25 24.04 -8.12
CA LYS A 55 -18.40 24.58 -7.05
C LYS A 55 -18.42 26.12 -6.97
N ILE A 56 -18.66 26.81 -8.08
CA ILE A 56 -18.86 28.27 -8.14
C ILE A 56 -20.28 28.65 -7.70
N MET A 57 -21.30 27.88 -8.11
CA MET A 57 -22.70 28.10 -7.76
C MET A 57 -22.97 27.96 -6.25
N TRP A 58 -22.36 26.94 -5.60
CA TRP A 58 -22.43 26.75 -4.14
C TRP A 58 -21.66 27.80 -3.32
N LYS A 59 -20.86 28.68 -3.97
CA LYS A 59 -20.18 29.80 -3.32
C LYS A 59 -20.96 31.12 -3.36
N LYS A 60 -22.14 31.17 -4.00
CA LYS A 60 -23.08 32.30 -3.91
C LYS A 60 -24.09 32.02 -2.79
N PRO A 61 -24.07 32.71 -1.64
CA PRO A 61 -25.11 32.55 -0.64
C PRO A 61 -26.40 33.25 -1.11
N GLU A 62 -27.52 32.53 -1.06
CA GLU A 62 -28.87 33.09 -1.03
C GLU A 62 -29.03 33.92 0.26
N ASN A 63 -29.13 35.24 0.11
CA ASN A 63 -29.69 36.12 1.13
C ASN A 63 -31.03 36.63 0.61
N SER A 64 -32.14 36.09 1.13
CA SER A 64 -33.44 36.74 1.08
C SER A 64 -34.19 36.53 2.39
N ALA A 65 -34.85 37.61 2.83
CA ALA A 65 -35.68 37.82 4.04
C ALA A 65 -34.91 38.43 5.25
N THR A 66 -35.23 39.59 5.85
CA THR A 66 -36.32 40.59 5.71
C THR A 66 -35.95 41.88 6.48
N SER A 67 -36.22 43.04 5.87
CA SER A 67 -36.70 44.34 6.42
C SER A 67 -35.78 45.38 7.15
N ASN A 68 -35.91 46.62 6.62
CA ASN A 68 -35.80 47.98 7.20
C ASN A 68 -34.41 48.55 7.53
N ASN A 69 -34.02 49.80 7.19
CA ASN A 69 -34.75 51.00 6.74
C ASN A 69 -33.75 52.11 6.27
N TYR A 70 -34.29 53.12 5.56
CA TYR A 70 -33.78 54.50 5.27
C TYR A 70 -32.90 54.82 4.02
N PHE A 71 -33.60 55.27 2.96
CA PHE A 71 -33.50 56.57 2.24
C PHE A 71 -32.15 57.30 2.05
N LYS A 72 -31.70 57.41 0.79
CA LYS A 72 -31.62 58.65 -0.05
C LYS A 72 -30.84 58.32 -1.34
N GLU A 73 -31.48 58.31 -2.51
CA GLU A 73 -31.64 59.46 -3.43
C GLU A 73 -30.38 59.74 -4.29
N LYS A 74 -30.40 59.30 -5.56
CA LYS A 74 -30.26 60.13 -6.78
C LYS A 74 -30.05 59.28 -8.05
N GLN A 75 -31.17 59.08 -8.74
CA GLN A 75 -31.46 59.26 -10.17
C GLN A 75 -30.34 59.39 -11.25
N PHE A 76 -30.57 58.65 -12.36
CA PHE A 76 -30.53 59.06 -13.80
C PHE A 76 -29.11 59.23 -14.45
N VAL A 77 -28.75 58.79 -15.68
CA VAL A 77 -29.40 58.46 -16.98
C VAL A 77 -28.51 57.52 -17.83
N HIS A 78 -29.16 56.58 -18.52
CA HIS A 78 -28.96 56.08 -19.90
C HIS A 78 -27.72 56.52 -20.74
N ASN A 79 -27.04 55.57 -21.41
CA ASN A 79 -27.07 55.39 -22.88
C ASN A 79 -25.99 54.41 -23.40
N ASN A 80 -26.22 53.95 -24.62
CA ASN A 80 -25.72 52.75 -25.29
C ASN A 80 -24.35 52.85 -25.99
N ASP A 81 -23.97 51.68 -26.53
CA ASP A 81 -23.25 51.41 -27.79
C ASP A 81 -21.72 51.20 -27.79
N ASP A 82 -21.38 49.90 -27.87
CA ASP A 82 -20.64 49.20 -28.94
C ASP A 82 -19.18 49.54 -29.35
N VAL A 83 -18.53 48.47 -29.86
CA VAL A 83 -17.29 48.38 -30.68
C VAL A 83 -15.97 47.97 -29.98
N LYS A 84 -15.73 46.65 -30.06
CA LYS A 84 -14.60 45.94 -30.73
C LYS A 84 -13.12 46.09 -30.29
N GLU A 85 -12.53 44.90 -30.14
CA GLU A 85 -11.18 44.44 -30.56
C GLU A 85 -9.94 44.56 -29.63
N ALA A 86 -9.28 43.39 -29.52
CA ALA A 86 -7.84 43.13 -29.39
C ALA A 86 -7.12 43.05 -28.02
N MET A 87 -6.68 41.81 -27.75
CA MET A 87 -5.33 41.38 -27.33
C MET A 87 -4.81 41.61 -25.89
N ASP A 88 -4.15 40.53 -25.44
CA ASP A 88 -3.08 40.39 -24.45
C ASP A 88 -3.34 40.29 -22.93
N LEU A 89 -3.06 39.07 -22.44
CA LEU A 89 -2.14 38.74 -21.34
C LEU A 89 -2.00 39.77 -20.21
N ASN A 90 -2.59 39.49 -19.04
CA ASN A 90 -1.80 39.39 -17.81
C ASN A 90 -2.56 38.70 -16.68
N SER A 91 -2.02 37.58 -16.21
CA SER A 91 -2.46 36.90 -15.00
C SER A 91 -1.82 37.58 -13.80
N SER A 92 -2.59 38.37 -13.06
CA SER A 92 -2.26 38.74 -11.68
C SER A 92 -3.52 39.17 -10.95
N ALA A 93 -4.07 38.27 -10.13
CA ALA A 93 -5.14 38.60 -9.20
C ALA A 93 -4.88 37.89 -7.86
N CYS A 94 -4.06 38.55 -7.05
CA CYS A 94 -4.39 38.96 -5.68
C CYS A 94 -5.22 37.98 -4.85
N TYR A 95 -4.55 37.25 -3.97
CA TYR A 95 -5.16 36.57 -2.82
C TYR A 95 -5.83 37.59 -1.90
N SER A 96 -7.17 37.67 -1.97
CA SER A 96 -7.96 38.33 -0.94
C SER A 96 -8.03 37.43 0.30
N ARG A 97 -7.40 37.92 1.37
CA ARG A 97 -7.45 37.41 2.74
C ARG A 97 -8.91 37.42 3.23
N GLN A 98 -9.60 36.29 3.08
CA GLN A 98 -10.88 36.08 3.76
C GLN A 98 -10.62 35.75 5.23
N GLN A 99 -11.11 36.62 6.10
CA GLN A 99 -11.28 36.37 7.52
C GLN A 99 -12.19 35.16 7.70
N PHE A 100 -11.67 34.10 8.34
CA PHE A 100 -12.49 32.98 8.80
C PHE A 100 -13.18 33.36 10.10
N SER A 101 -14.42 33.82 10.01
CA SER A 101 -15.40 33.69 11.09
C SER A 101 -16.05 32.31 11.00
N ARG A 102 -15.46 31.31 11.67
CA ARG A 102 -16.17 30.07 11.98
C ARG A 102 -15.50 29.32 13.12
N THR A 103 -16.07 29.45 14.31
CA THR A 103 -15.91 28.49 15.38
C THR A 103 -16.53 27.16 14.92
N PRO A 104 -15.79 26.05 14.82
CA PRO A 104 -16.41 24.75 14.91
C PRO A 104 -16.68 24.51 16.40
N SER A 105 -17.94 24.44 16.82
CA SER A 105 -18.26 23.81 18.08
C SER A 105 -17.83 22.34 17.96
N VAL A 106 -16.66 22.02 18.50
CA VAL A 106 -16.24 20.62 18.68
C VAL A 106 -17.21 20.04 19.70
N LYS A 107 -18.25 19.36 19.20
CA LYS A 107 -19.10 18.54 20.06
C LYS A 107 -18.20 17.45 20.63
N SER A 108 -17.95 17.51 21.94
CA SER A 108 -17.33 16.42 22.69
C SER A 108 -18.07 15.12 22.34
N ARG A 109 -17.31 14.12 21.90
CA ARG A 109 -17.84 12.79 21.61
C ARG A 109 -18.15 12.11 22.94
N ALA A 110 -19.37 11.63 23.10
CA ALA A 110 -19.80 10.96 24.32
C ALA A 110 -18.89 9.75 24.64
N PRO A 111 -18.63 9.46 25.92
CA PRO A 111 -17.93 8.25 26.35
C PRO A 111 -18.62 7.01 25.76
N ARG A 112 -17.85 6.12 25.15
CA ARG A 112 -18.38 4.93 24.48
C ARG A 112 -18.22 3.69 25.36
N VAL A 113 -19.24 2.82 25.35
CA VAL A 113 -19.13 1.45 25.86
C VAL A 113 -18.54 0.57 24.74
N PRO A 114 -17.34 -0.02 24.93
CA PRO A 114 -16.72 -0.90 23.95
C PRO A 114 -17.54 -2.16 23.73
N ASN A 115 -17.55 -2.67 22.50
CA ASN A 115 -18.11 -3.99 22.22
C ASN A 115 -17.19 -5.07 22.80
N PRO A 116 -17.70 -6.19 23.33
CA PRO A 116 -16.85 -7.27 23.81
C PRO A 116 -16.00 -7.85 22.67
N PRO A 117 -14.75 -8.31 22.95
CA PRO A 117 -13.93 -8.96 21.94
C PRO A 117 -14.57 -10.28 21.46
N PRO A 118 -14.24 -10.75 20.25
CA PRO A 118 -14.70 -12.05 19.76
C PRO A 118 -14.28 -13.16 20.74
N SER A 119 -15.21 -14.07 21.04
CA SER A 119 -14.96 -15.18 21.97
C SER A 119 -14.06 -16.25 21.32
N PRO A 120 -12.86 -16.52 21.83
CA PRO A 120 -12.02 -17.60 21.33
C PRO A 120 -12.56 -18.98 21.75
N THR A 121 -12.14 -20.02 21.03
CA THR A 121 -12.28 -21.41 21.49
C THR A 121 -11.34 -21.64 22.69
N CYS A 122 -11.78 -21.35 23.92
CA CYS A 122 -10.91 -21.36 25.11
C CYS A 122 -11.38 -22.33 26.20
N ILE A 123 -10.44 -23.16 26.68
CA ILE A 123 -10.42 -23.69 28.05
C ILE A 123 -9.42 -22.85 28.84
N GLN A 124 -9.88 -22.28 29.95
CA GLN A 124 -9.08 -21.45 30.85
C GLN A 124 -8.07 -22.27 31.67
N PRO A 125 -6.96 -21.63 32.10
CA PRO A 125 -6.41 -21.92 33.43
C PRO A 125 -6.36 -20.69 34.35
N ILE A 126 -6.58 -20.99 35.62
CA ILE A 126 -6.69 -20.12 36.81
C ILE A 126 -5.34 -19.95 37.52
N ILE A 127 -4.97 -18.68 37.78
CA ILE A 127 -4.24 -18.05 38.92
C ILE A 127 -2.90 -18.66 39.42
N LYS A 128 -1.85 -17.80 39.58
CA LYS A 128 -1.30 -17.37 40.89
C LYS A 128 -0.19 -16.31 40.79
N ALA A 129 -0.41 -15.22 41.52
CA ALA A 129 0.52 -14.13 41.78
C ALA A 129 1.62 -14.54 42.78
N LYS A 130 2.82 -13.97 42.59
CA LYS A 130 3.80 -13.76 43.66
C LYS A 130 4.45 -12.37 43.50
N LYS A 131 4.62 -11.70 44.63
CA LYS A 131 5.08 -10.32 44.80
C LYS A 131 6.28 -10.36 45.75
N GLU A 132 7.41 -9.81 45.32
CA GLU A 132 8.62 -9.41 46.08
C GLU A 132 9.47 -8.65 45.04
N GLY A 133 10.00 -7.43 45.19
CA GLY A 133 10.32 -6.63 46.37
C GLY A 133 11.84 -6.44 46.43
N SER A 134 12.42 -5.47 45.71
CA SER A 134 13.76 -4.90 45.98
C SER A 134 14.11 -3.73 45.04
N MET A 135 14.61 -2.64 45.62
CA MET A 135 15.07 -1.43 44.95
C MET A 135 16.54 -1.54 44.50
N GLY A 136 16.87 -0.96 43.35
CA GLY A 136 18.25 -0.76 42.88
C GLY A 136 18.44 0.63 42.23
N PRO A 137 19.64 1.22 42.29
CA PRO A 137 19.93 2.62 41.96
C PRO A 137 20.02 2.92 40.44
N PRO A 138 20.03 4.20 40.02
CA PRO A 138 19.92 4.61 38.62
C PRO A 138 21.20 4.32 37.78
N PRO A 139 21.06 4.28 36.44
CA PRO A 139 22.14 3.92 35.52
C PRO A 139 23.22 5.02 35.36
N PRO A 140 24.48 4.65 35.08
CA PRO A 140 25.55 5.59 34.74
C PRO A 140 25.38 6.19 33.33
N PRO A 141 25.97 7.38 33.07
CA PRO A 141 25.84 8.12 31.82
C PRO A 141 26.56 7.44 30.62
N PRO A 142 26.11 7.70 29.38
CA PRO A 142 26.68 7.12 28.17
C PRO A 142 28.07 7.70 27.82
N PRO A 143 29.03 6.87 27.38
CA PRO A 143 30.32 7.32 26.84
C PRO A 143 30.19 7.94 25.42
N PRO A 144 31.11 8.82 25.01
CA PRO A 144 31.05 9.55 23.74
C PRO A 144 31.32 8.66 22.52
N LEU A 145 30.64 8.96 21.41
CA LEU A 145 30.81 8.30 20.12
C LEU A 145 32.23 8.52 19.54
N PRO A 146 32.92 7.46 19.09
CA PRO A 146 34.09 7.60 18.23
C PRO A 146 33.67 8.00 16.82
N SER A 147 34.25 9.11 16.35
CA SER A 147 34.20 9.51 14.97
C SER A 147 35.22 8.74 14.13
N ARG A 148 34.77 8.40 12.91
CA ARG A 148 35.52 8.24 11.65
C ARG A 148 36.14 6.89 11.26
N LEU A 149 35.65 6.49 10.07
CA LEU A 149 36.35 5.94 8.89
C LEU A 149 36.58 4.43 8.83
N LEU A 150 35.76 3.74 8.04
CA LEU A 150 36.29 2.80 7.04
C LEU A 150 35.51 2.89 5.72
N LYS A 151 36.31 2.89 4.65
CA LYS A 151 35.97 3.03 3.24
C LYS A 151 35.23 1.78 2.74
N SER A 152 34.17 1.97 1.96
CA SER A 152 33.69 0.97 1.01
C SER A 152 33.64 1.60 -0.38
N THR A 153 34.28 0.90 -1.31
CA THR A 153 34.46 1.21 -2.72
C THR A 153 33.15 1.02 -3.50
N LYS A 154 32.92 1.91 -4.47
CA LYS A 154 31.84 1.91 -5.48
C LYS A 154 30.41 2.11 -4.95
N GLY A 155 30.04 3.38 -4.77
CA GLY A 155 28.66 3.82 -4.56
C GLY A 155 28.50 5.30 -4.95
N VAL A 156 27.33 5.68 -5.47
CA VAL A 156 26.99 7.06 -5.85
C VAL A 156 27.27 7.99 -4.66
N GLN A 157 28.22 8.89 -4.83
CA GLN A 157 28.64 9.83 -3.81
C GLN A 157 27.66 11.02 -3.83
N ARG A 158 27.15 11.41 -2.66
CA ARG A 158 26.39 12.67 -2.57
C ARG A 158 27.34 13.81 -2.93
N VAL A 159 26.91 14.66 -3.86
CA VAL A 159 27.62 15.85 -4.35
C VAL A 159 27.05 17.05 -3.57
N PRO A 160 27.67 17.51 -2.48
CA PRO A 160 27.14 18.60 -1.66
C PRO A 160 26.94 19.90 -2.46
N GLU A 161 27.71 20.08 -3.53
CA GLU A 161 27.64 21.20 -4.46
C GLU A 161 26.29 21.28 -5.17
N VAL A 162 25.62 20.15 -5.42
CA VAL A 162 24.26 20.12 -6.01
C VAL A 162 23.24 20.71 -5.03
N VAL A 163 23.38 20.40 -3.74
CA VAL A 163 22.49 20.93 -2.69
C VAL A 163 22.75 22.43 -2.48
N GLU A 164 24.00 22.86 -2.57
CA GLU A 164 24.38 24.26 -2.46
C GLU A 164 23.91 25.07 -3.67
N LEU A 165 24.07 24.55 -4.88
CA LEU A 165 23.53 25.15 -6.11
C LEU A 165 22.01 25.26 -6.07
N TYR A 166 21.30 24.21 -5.64
CA TYR A 166 19.85 24.26 -5.45
C TYR A 166 19.43 25.33 -4.45
N ARG A 167 20.12 25.42 -3.30
CA ARG A 167 19.86 26.47 -2.30
C ARG A 167 20.15 27.87 -2.85
N LEU A 168 21.18 28.04 -3.67
CA LEU A 168 21.52 29.32 -4.30
C LEU A 168 20.48 29.74 -5.33
N LEU A 169 20.02 28.81 -6.18
CA LEU A 169 19.01 29.09 -7.20
C LEU A 169 17.65 29.39 -6.55
N VAL A 170 17.20 28.56 -5.60
CA VAL A 170 15.91 28.75 -4.93
C VAL A 170 15.89 29.99 -4.03
N ARG A 171 17.03 30.41 -3.45
CA ARG A 171 17.09 31.66 -2.68
C ARG A 171 17.18 32.92 -3.55
N ARG A 172 17.69 32.81 -4.77
CA ARG A 172 17.82 33.96 -5.69
C ARG A 172 16.47 34.35 -6.30
N GLU A 173 15.53 33.42 -6.43
CA GLU A 173 14.14 33.68 -6.87
C GLU A 173 13.34 34.56 -5.90
N GLY A 174 13.77 34.71 -4.63
CA GLY A 174 13.01 35.41 -3.58
C GLY A 174 13.51 36.81 -3.19
N LYS A 175 14.44 37.41 -3.93
CA LYS A 175 15.14 38.64 -3.49
C LYS A 175 15.28 39.67 -4.62
N SER A 176 14.16 40.22 -5.06
CA SER A 176 14.15 41.48 -5.84
C SER A 176 14.35 42.68 -4.91
N ASP A 177 15.16 43.62 -5.37
CA ASP A 177 15.56 44.88 -4.73
C ASP A 177 14.41 45.70 -4.12
N ALA A 178 14.63 46.22 -2.90
CA ALA A 178 14.00 47.44 -2.41
C ALA A 178 14.88 48.10 -1.36
N LYS A 179 15.66 49.10 -1.80
CA LYS A 179 16.39 50.06 -0.97
C LYS A 179 15.57 51.34 -0.92
N SER A 180 14.84 51.61 0.16
CA SER A 180 14.52 52.97 0.65
C SER A 180 13.62 52.90 1.89
N GLY A 181 13.88 53.77 2.87
CA GLY A 181 12.82 54.34 3.71
C GLY A 181 12.63 53.74 5.10
N SER A 182 13.21 54.44 6.08
CA SER A 182 12.75 54.56 7.47
C SER A 182 11.23 54.43 7.64
N VAL A 183 10.78 53.54 8.54
CA VAL A 183 9.93 53.79 9.73
C VAL A 183 9.75 52.45 10.45
N GLY A 184 9.93 52.44 11.76
CA GLY A 184 9.88 51.25 12.60
C GLY A 184 8.55 50.49 12.50
N ILE A 185 8.65 49.20 12.19
CA ILE A 185 7.65 48.19 12.52
C ILE A 185 8.41 47.20 13.40
N PRO A 186 7.93 46.86 14.62
CA PRO A 186 8.63 45.91 15.45
C PRO A 186 8.75 44.60 14.70
N VAL A 187 10.00 44.12 14.65
CA VAL A 187 10.40 42.80 14.17
C VAL A 187 9.37 41.77 14.65
N ALA A 188 8.81 41.02 13.70
CA ALA A 188 7.96 39.88 13.97
C ALA A 188 8.74 38.83 14.77
N THR A 189 8.81 38.99 16.08
CA THR A 189 9.40 38.03 17.02
C THR A 189 8.47 36.84 17.27
N ASN A 190 7.22 36.91 16.83
CA ASN A 190 6.16 35.97 17.25
C ASN A 190 5.67 35.06 16.13
N SER A 191 6.41 34.84 15.05
CA SER A 191 6.02 33.82 14.06
C SER A 191 6.01 32.43 14.68
N ARG A 192 6.94 32.14 15.60
CA ARG A 192 7.01 30.88 16.34
C ARG A 192 5.93 30.74 17.41
N ASP A 193 5.57 31.83 18.10
CA ASP A 193 4.45 31.87 19.05
C ASP A 193 3.10 31.78 18.33
N MET A 194 2.93 32.43 17.18
CA MET A 194 1.74 32.26 16.35
C MET A 194 1.58 30.81 15.86
N ILE A 195 2.67 30.14 15.50
CA ILE A 195 2.64 28.72 15.09
C ILE A 195 2.26 27.83 16.28
N GLY A 196 2.88 28.02 17.45
CA GLY A 196 2.55 27.26 18.66
C GLY A 196 1.10 27.51 19.15
N GLU A 197 0.60 28.74 19.03
CA GLU A 197 -0.79 29.07 19.32
C GLU A 197 -1.77 28.44 18.34
N ILE A 198 -1.46 28.44 17.03
CA ILE A 198 -2.29 27.81 15.99
C ILE A 198 -2.28 26.29 16.15
N GLU A 199 -1.14 25.68 16.45
CA GLU A 199 -1.03 24.24 16.71
C GLU A 199 -1.83 23.85 17.96
N ASN A 200 -1.69 24.58 19.06
CA ASN A 200 -2.36 24.29 20.33
C ASN A 200 -3.88 24.61 20.33
N ARG A 201 -4.32 25.54 19.47
CA ARG A 201 -5.74 25.86 19.25
C ARG A 201 -6.34 25.21 18.00
N SER A 202 -5.58 24.38 17.29
CA SER A 202 -6.11 23.68 16.13
C SER A 202 -7.27 22.79 16.54
N ALA A 203 -8.32 22.74 15.73
CA ALA A 203 -9.47 21.88 15.98
C ALA A 203 -9.04 20.41 16.17
N TYR A 204 -7.97 19.99 15.49
CA TYR A 204 -7.34 18.68 15.62
C TYR A 204 -6.77 18.42 17.02
N VAL A 205 -5.89 19.30 17.52
CA VAL A 205 -5.28 19.13 18.85
C VAL A 205 -6.33 19.23 19.95
N ILE A 206 -7.36 20.07 19.79
CA ILE A 206 -8.49 20.13 20.71
C ILE A 206 -9.28 18.82 20.70
N ALA A 207 -9.51 18.22 19.53
CA ALA A 207 -10.20 16.95 19.43
C ALA A 207 -9.41 15.78 20.06
N ILE A 208 -8.09 15.75 19.89
CA ILE A 208 -7.22 14.79 20.60
C ILE A 208 -7.32 14.95 22.11
N LYS A 209 -7.22 16.18 22.63
CA LYS A 209 -7.37 16.45 24.07
C LYS A 209 -8.74 16.01 24.58
N SER A 210 -9.79 16.30 23.81
CA SER A 210 -11.14 15.83 24.13
C SER A 210 -11.23 14.31 24.20
N ASP A 211 -10.61 13.56 23.29
CA ASP A 211 -10.61 12.09 23.35
C ASP A 211 -9.79 11.58 24.54
N VAL A 212 -8.64 12.19 24.84
CA VAL A 212 -7.81 11.86 26.01
C VAL A 212 -8.58 12.07 27.32
N GLU A 213 -9.38 13.14 27.41
CA GLU A 213 -10.17 13.44 28.61
C GLU A 213 -11.42 12.55 28.73
N ASN A 214 -12.11 12.28 27.63
CA ASN A 214 -13.43 11.64 27.67
C ASN A 214 -13.41 10.12 27.46
N GLN A 215 -12.36 9.55 26.85
CA GLN A 215 -12.32 8.13 26.49
C GLN A 215 -11.42 7.28 27.39
N GLY A 216 -11.09 7.77 28.60
CA GLY A 216 -10.17 7.08 29.50
C GLY A 216 -10.65 5.70 29.96
N GLU A 217 -11.95 5.55 30.26
CA GLU A 217 -12.54 4.25 30.64
C GLU A 217 -12.54 3.27 29.46
N PHE A 218 -12.89 3.75 28.28
CA PHE A 218 -12.86 2.97 27.03
C PHE A 218 -11.44 2.47 26.73
N ILE A 219 -10.44 3.33 26.79
CA ILE A 219 -9.04 2.94 26.54
C ILE A 219 -8.52 2.02 27.64
N SER A 220 -8.91 2.25 28.91
CA SER A 220 -8.54 1.36 30.02
C SER A 220 -9.13 -0.04 29.86
N PHE A 221 -10.36 -0.13 29.35
CA PHE A 221 -10.97 -1.41 28.98
C PHE A 221 -10.16 -2.10 27.87
N LEU A 222 -9.89 -1.41 26.76
CA LEU A 222 -9.12 -1.98 25.65
C LEU A 222 -7.71 -2.42 26.10
N ALA A 223 -7.03 -1.60 26.91
CA ALA A 223 -5.73 -1.91 27.47
C ALA A 223 -5.75 -3.21 28.28
N ARG A 224 -6.80 -3.42 29.08
CA ARG A 224 -6.98 -4.66 29.84
C ARG A 224 -7.21 -5.86 28.93
N GLU A 225 -8.03 -5.72 27.89
CA GLU A 225 -8.27 -6.80 26.92
C GLU A 225 -6.98 -7.18 26.19
N VAL A 226 -6.19 -6.21 25.72
CA VAL A 226 -4.89 -6.48 25.10
C VAL A 226 -3.91 -7.13 26.09
N GLN A 227 -3.86 -6.66 27.34
CA GLN A 227 -2.97 -7.24 28.35
C GLN A 227 -3.33 -8.71 28.63
N ASN A 228 -4.63 -9.02 28.72
CA ASN A 228 -5.14 -10.36 29.04
C ASN A 228 -5.22 -11.30 27.82
N ALA A 229 -5.14 -10.78 26.60
CA ALA A 229 -5.18 -11.57 25.38
C ALA A 229 -4.09 -12.66 25.40
N ALA A 230 -4.51 -13.92 25.35
CA ALA A 230 -3.63 -15.07 25.29
C ALA A 230 -4.32 -16.14 24.43
N TYR A 231 -3.93 -16.19 23.17
CA TYR A 231 -4.56 -17.04 22.16
C TYR A 231 -3.66 -18.23 21.83
N LYS A 232 -4.26 -19.36 21.46
CA LYS A 232 -3.53 -20.55 21.01
C LYS A 232 -3.29 -20.51 19.50
N GLU A 233 -4.30 -20.06 18.76
CA GLU A 233 -4.25 -20.00 17.31
C GLU A 233 -4.04 -18.55 16.85
N ILE A 234 -3.22 -18.38 15.81
CA ILE A 234 -2.97 -17.06 15.22
C ILE A 234 -4.21 -16.48 14.54
N ALA A 235 -5.15 -17.33 14.09
CA ALA A 235 -6.42 -16.88 13.53
C ALA A 235 -7.25 -16.08 14.56
N ASP A 236 -7.27 -16.52 15.83
CA ASP A 236 -7.96 -15.79 16.91
C ASP A 236 -7.29 -14.42 17.17
N VAL A 237 -5.95 -14.35 17.05
CA VAL A 237 -5.21 -13.08 17.15
C VAL A 237 -5.59 -12.14 16.01
N GLU A 238 -5.77 -12.65 14.79
CA GLU A 238 -6.21 -11.82 13.65
C GLU A 238 -7.60 -11.23 13.88
N GLU A 239 -8.54 -12.03 14.38
CA GLU A 239 -9.89 -11.57 14.72
C GLU A 239 -9.86 -10.53 15.83
N PHE A 240 -9.05 -10.78 16.87
CA PHE A 240 -8.85 -9.83 17.95
C PHE A 240 -8.26 -8.51 17.47
N VAL A 241 -7.19 -8.56 16.65
CA VAL A 241 -6.57 -7.35 16.10
C VAL A 241 -7.56 -6.57 15.24
N LYS A 242 -8.36 -7.27 14.41
CA LYS A 242 -9.41 -6.64 13.61
C LYS A 242 -10.45 -5.94 14.48
N TRP A 243 -10.88 -6.57 15.58
CA TRP A 243 -11.76 -5.94 16.56
C TRP A 243 -11.10 -4.73 17.22
N LEU A 244 -9.86 -4.88 17.69
CA LEU A 244 -9.11 -3.83 18.39
C LEU A 244 -8.94 -2.59 17.51
N ASP A 245 -8.49 -2.77 16.27
CA ASP A 245 -8.32 -1.69 15.30
C ASP A 245 -9.68 -1.06 14.94
N GLY A 246 -10.75 -1.86 14.92
CA GLY A 246 -12.12 -1.38 14.76
C GLY A 246 -12.56 -0.48 15.92
N GLU A 247 -12.30 -0.86 17.16
CA GLU A 247 -12.62 -0.05 18.33
C GLU A 247 -11.74 1.23 18.38
N LEU A 248 -10.43 1.11 18.11
CA LEU A 248 -9.50 2.25 18.11
C LEU A 248 -9.74 3.24 16.96
N SER A 249 -10.35 2.80 15.85
CA SER A 249 -10.77 3.68 14.75
C SER A 249 -11.77 4.77 15.16
N TYR A 250 -12.39 4.63 16.33
CA TYR A 250 -13.26 5.66 16.90
C TYR A 250 -12.50 6.92 17.35
N LEU A 251 -11.23 6.76 17.74
CA LEU A 251 -10.38 7.86 18.17
C LEU A 251 -9.99 8.75 16.98
N ILE A 252 -9.82 10.04 17.22
CA ILE A 252 -9.41 10.99 16.17
C ILE A 252 -8.02 10.68 15.61
N ASP A 253 -7.09 10.36 16.51
CA ASP A 253 -5.75 9.87 16.19
C ASP A 253 -5.36 8.88 17.27
N GLU A 254 -5.38 7.59 16.92
CA GLU A 254 -5.02 6.50 17.82
C GLU A 254 -3.67 6.76 18.50
N ARG A 255 -2.62 7.05 17.73
CA ARG A 255 -1.25 7.15 18.27
C ARG A 255 -1.09 8.38 19.16
N ALA A 256 -1.67 9.51 18.76
CA ALA A 256 -1.59 10.72 19.55
C ALA A 256 -2.39 10.60 20.85
N VAL A 257 -3.57 9.96 20.83
CA VAL A 257 -4.40 9.76 22.02
C VAL A 257 -3.77 8.72 22.95
N LEU A 258 -3.39 7.54 22.45
CA LEU A 258 -2.87 6.43 23.26
C LEU A 258 -1.56 6.77 23.98
N LYS A 259 -0.74 7.66 23.42
CA LYS A 259 0.46 8.21 24.07
C LYS A 259 0.19 8.79 25.47
N HIS A 260 -1.01 9.30 25.73
CA HIS A 260 -1.37 9.90 27.02
C HIS A 260 -1.81 8.86 28.07
N PHE A 261 -1.90 7.58 27.70
CA PHE A 261 -2.33 6.49 28.58
C PHE A 261 -1.14 5.58 28.92
N PRO A 262 -0.50 5.73 30.09
CA PRO A 262 0.71 4.98 30.44
C PRO A 262 0.46 3.47 30.61
N ASN A 263 -0.78 3.07 30.83
CA ASN A 263 -1.17 1.66 30.98
C ASN A 263 -1.45 0.97 29.63
N TRP A 264 -1.35 1.69 28.51
CA TRP A 264 -1.55 1.11 27.19
C TRP A 264 -0.43 0.10 26.87
N PRO A 265 -0.74 -1.19 26.62
CA PRO A 265 0.26 -2.21 26.33
C PRO A 265 0.75 -2.14 24.87
N GLU A 266 1.35 -1.01 24.49
CA GLU A 266 1.79 -0.70 23.12
C GLU A 266 2.60 -1.83 22.49
N LYS A 267 3.62 -2.32 23.22
CA LYS A 267 4.48 -3.42 22.76
C LYS A 267 3.70 -4.68 22.38
N LYS A 268 2.64 -5.00 23.14
CA LYS A 268 1.82 -6.19 22.90
C LYS A 268 0.88 -5.98 21.73
N ALA A 269 0.19 -4.83 21.70
CA ALA A 269 -0.69 -4.47 20.59
C ALA A 269 0.05 -4.49 19.25
N ASP A 270 1.23 -3.86 19.19
CA ASP A 270 2.04 -3.80 17.97
C ASP A 270 2.57 -5.17 17.56
N ALA A 271 3.02 -6.00 18.52
CA ALA A 271 3.45 -7.36 18.22
C ALA A 271 2.30 -8.24 17.70
N MET A 272 1.09 -8.09 18.25
CA MET A 272 -0.10 -8.80 17.75
C MET A 272 -0.46 -8.36 16.33
N ARG A 273 -0.38 -7.06 16.03
CA ARG A 273 -0.58 -6.53 14.67
C ARG A 273 0.47 -7.04 13.70
N GLU A 274 1.76 -7.03 14.08
CA GLU A 274 2.86 -7.55 13.27
C GLU A 274 2.65 -9.04 12.95
N ALA A 275 2.30 -9.85 13.97
CA ALA A 275 2.05 -11.28 13.81
C ALA A 275 0.83 -11.54 12.92
N ALA A 276 -0.30 -10.88 13.20
CA ALA A 276 -1.53 -11.01 12.44
C ALA A 276 -1.34 -10.61 10.98
N PHE A 277 -0.68 -9.48 10.71
CA PHE A 277 -0.40 -9.02 9.35
C PHE A 277 0.47 -10.02 8.59
N THR A 278 1.59 -10.44 9.19
CA THR A 278 2.53 -11.35 8.54
C THR A 278 1.88 -12.70 8.24
N TYR A 279 1.13 -13.25 9.19
CA TYR A 279 0.40 -14.50 8.98
C TYR A 279 -0.65 -14.35 7.86
N ARG A 280 -1.44 -13.27 7.87
CA ARG A 280 -2.45 -13.01 6.83
C ARG A 280 -1.84 -12.93 5.44
N ASP A 281 -0.73 -12.22 5.31
CA ASP A 281 -0.04 -12.04 4.04
C ASP A 281 0.41 -13.39 3.46
N LEU A 282 1.04 -14.22 4.30
CA LEU A 282 1.42 -15.59 3.91
C LEU A 282 0.21 -16.46 3.62
N LYS A 283 -0.89 -16.31 4.36
CA LYS A 283 -2.11 -17.08 4.15
C LYS A 283 -2.80 -16.70 2.84
N ASN A 284 -2.80 -15.42 2.48
CA ASN A 284 -3.29 -14.94 1.19
C ASN A 284 -2.41 -15.44 0.05
N LEU A 285 -1.10 -15.43 0.22
CA LEU A 285 -0.15 -15.96 -0.77
C LEU A 285 -0.32 -17.47 -0.96
N GLU A 286 -0.52 -18.22 0.13
CA GLU A 286 -0.84 -19.65 0.10
C GLU A 286 -2.15 -19.87 -0.64
N ALA A 287 -3.20 -19.09 -0.37
CA ALA A 287 -4.46 -19.19 -1.09
C ALA A 287 -4.32 -18.85 -2.59
N GLU A 288 -3.55 -17.82 -2.96
CA GLU A 288 -3.24 -17.47 -4.36
C GLU A 288 -2.55 -18.64 -5.08
N ALA A 289 -1.58 -19.28 -4.43
CA ALA A 289 -0.83 -20.40 -4.98
C ALA A 289 -1.63 -21.71 -5.02
N SER A 290 -2.35 -22.03 -3.95
CA SER A 290 -3.19 -23.23 -3.85
C SER A 290 -4.39 -23.18 -4.78
N SER A 291 -4.96 -22.00 -5.04
CA SER A 291 -6.04 -21.83 -6.02
C SER A 291 -5.56 -21.65 -7.46
N PHE A 292 -4.25 -21.58 -7.69
CA PHE A 292 -3.69 -21.40 -9.02
C PHE A 292 -4.14 -22.52 -9.99
N HIS A 293 -4.57 -22.10 -11.17
CA HIS A 293 -4.91 -22.97 -12.29
C HIS A 293 -4.35 -22.40 -13.59
N ASP A 294 -3.72 -23.25 -14.40
CA ASP A 294 -3.19 -22.86 -15.70
C ASP A 294 -4.32 -22.55 -16.70
N ASP A 295 -4.37 -21.31 -17.20
CA ASP A 295 -5.27 -20.95 -18.28
C ASP A 295 -4.64 -21.30 -19.63
N ARG A 296 -5.22 -22.31 -20.29
CA ARG A 296 -4.69 -22.81 -21.56
C ARG A 296 -4.70 -21.79 -22.69
N ARG A 297 -5.54 -20.75 -22.60
CA ARG A 297 -5.69 -19.69 -23.60
C ARG A 297 -4.53 -18.71 -23.59
N VAL A 298 -3.79 -18.63 -22.48
CA VAL A 298 -2.65 -17.73 -22.32
C VAL A 298 -1.44 -18.30 -23.03
N ALA A 299 -0.68 -17.47 -23.74
CA ALA A 299 0.55 -17.90 -24.41
C ALA A 299 1.53 -18.55 -23.41
N THR A 300 2.14 -19.68 -23.79
CA THR A 300 3.03 -20.45 -22.92
C THR A 300 4.08 -19.60 -22.20
N PRO A 301 4.84 -18.71 -22.87
CA PRO A 301 5.84 -17.87 -22.18
C PRO A 301 5.25 -16.98 -21.09
N MET A 302 4.02 -16.47 -21.28
CA MET A 302 3.33 -15.63 -20.29
C MET A 302 2.84 -16.46 -19.10
N ALA A 303 2.29 -17.64 -19.36
CA ALA A 303 1.86 -18.56 -18.31
C ALA A 303 3.05 -18.99 -17.43
N LEU A 304 4.16 -19.40 -18.05
CA LEU A 304 5.38 -19.76 -17.35
C LEU A 304 5.95 -18.59 -16.53
N LYS A 305 5.97 -17.37 -17.09
CA LYS A 305 6.42 -16.18 -16.35
C LYS A 305 5.55 -15.88 -15.14
N ARG A 306 4.23 -16.07 -15.24
CA ARG A 306 3.29 -15.88 -14.11
C ARG A 306 3.55 -16.90 -13.00
N MET A 307 3.75 -18.18 -13.37
CA MET A 307 4.08 -19.23 -12.41
C MET A 307 5.44 -18.96 -11.73
N GLN A 308 6.45 -18.50 -12.48
CA GLN A 308 7.74 -18.09 -11.92
C GLN A 308 7.58 -16.94 -10.90
N ALA A 309 6.86 -15.88 -11.26
CA ALA A 309 6.65 -14.76 -10.36
C ALA A 309 5.92 -15.17 -9.07
N LEU A 310 4.96 -16.09 -9.16
CA LEU A 310 4.28 -16.62 -7.98
C LEU A 310 5.22 -17.46 -7.11
N GLN A 311 6.06 -18.30 -7.73
CA GLN A 311 7.09 -19.05 -7.02
C GLN A 311 8.11 -18.13 -6.32
N ASP A 312 8.52 -17.04 -6.97
CA ASP A 312 9.44 -16.05 -6.39
C ASP A 312 8.84 -15.39 -5.13
N LYS A 313 7.54 -15.07 -5.15
CA LYS A 313 6.82 -14.55 -3.97
C LYS A 313 6.81 -15.58 -2.83
N ILE A 314 6.53 -16.85 -3.13
CA ILE A 314 6.48 -17.92 -2.12
C ILE A 314 7.84 -18.09 -1.45
N GLU A 315 8.92 -18.17 -2.24
CA GLU A 315 10.28 -18.28 -1.72
C GLU A 315 10.67 -17.08 -0.86
N GLN A 316 10.35 -15.87 -1.33
CA GLN A 316 10.62 -14.65 -0.57
C GLN A 316 9.84 -14.63 0.74
N GLY A 317 8.58 -15.05 0.73
CA GLY A 317 7.74 -15.17 1.92
C GLY A 317 8.33 -16.14 2.94
N ILE A 318 8.63 -17.37 2.52
CA ILE A 318 9.26 -18.40 3.37
C ILE A 318 10.60 -17.89 3.93
N HIS A 319 11.49 -17.39 3.07
CA HIS A 319 12.81 -16.92 3.49
C HIS A 319 12.72 -15.77 4.50
N ASN A 320 11.82 -14.80 4.28
CA ASN A 320 11.62 -13.69 5.20
C ASN A 320 11.12 -14.18 6.57
N THR A 321 10.15 -15.09 6.59
CA THR A 321 9.61 -15.67 7.82
C THR A 321 10.69 -16.44 8.58
N GLU A 322 11.44 -17.31 7.91
CA GLU A 322 12.53 -18.07 8.51
C GLU A 322 13.62 -17.15 9.10
N LYS A 323 13.97 -16.08 8.38
CA LYS A 323 14.98 -15.10 8.82
C LYS A 323 14.57 -14.37 10.11
N ILE A 324 13.31 -13.98 10.26
CA ILE A 324 12.85 -13.22 11.43
C ILE A 324 12.41 -14.12 12.59
N ARG A 325 12.11 -15.40 12.33
CA ARG A 325 11.55 -16.38 13.28
C ARG A 325 12.30 -16.43 14.60
N ASP A 326 13.62 -16.56 14.58
CA ASP A 326 14.40 -16.73 15.82
C ASP A 326 14.33 -15.47 16.70
N SER A 327 14.31 -14.28 16.08
CA SER A 327 14.19 -13.01 16.81
C SER A 327 12.77 -12.67 17.26
N ALA A 328 11.75 -13.15 16.53
CA ALA A 328 10.35 -12.87 16.81
C ALA A 328 9.75 -13.86 17.83
N SER A 329 10.15 -15.13 17.78
CA SER A 329 9.59 -16.21 18.61
C SER A 329 9.71 -15.94 20.12
N GLY A 330 10.88 -15.48 20.60
CA GLY A 330 11.06 -15.11 22.00
C GLY A 330 10.12 -13.97 22.43
N ARG A 331 10.06 -12.91 21.61
CA ARG A 331 9.18 -11.76 21.88
C ARG A 331 7.70 -12.15 21.89
N TYR A 332 7.28 -12.98 20.93
CA TYR A 332 5.89 -13.46 20.86
C TYR A 332 5.54 -14.36 22.04
N LYS A 333 6.45 -15.25 22.44
CA LYS A 333 6.28 -16.10 23.62
C LYS A 333 6.11 -15.28 24.90
N ASP A 334 6.96 -14.27 25.11
CA ASP A 334 6.87 -13.39 26.29
C ASP A 334 5.55 -12.61 26.34
N LEU A 335 4.98 -12.30 25.16
CA LEU A 335 3.73 -11.57 25.02
C LEU A 335 2.49 -12.48 24.90
N MET A 336 2.64 -13.80 25.03
CA MET A 336 1.57 -14.79 24.87
C MET A 336 0.91 -14.75 23.48
N ILE A 337 1.70 -14.50 22.44
CA ILE A 337 1.31 -14.53 21.03
C ILE A 337 1.77 -15.87 20.44
N PRO A 338 0.87 -16.64 19.79
CA PRO A 338 1.24 -17.89 19.14
C PRO A 338 2.20 -17.62 17.99
N TRP A 339 3.28 -18.40 17.94
CA TRP A 339 4.34 -18.29 16.94
C TRP A 339 4.61 -19.61 16.22
N ASP A 340 3.96 -20.71 16.64
CA ASP A 340 4.09 -22.04 16.03
C ASP A 340 3.70 -22.06 14.55
N TRP A 341 2.85 -21.14 14.11
CA TRP A 341 2.50 -20.95 12.70
C TRP A 341 3.73 -20.63 11.82
N MET A 342 4.80 -20.08 12.39
CA MET A 342 6.08 -19.77 11.72
C MET A 342 7.00 -20.99 11.60
N LEU A 343 6.67 -22.11 12.24
CA LEU A 343 7.48 -23.32 12.15
C LEU A 343 7.35 -23.97 10.77
N ASP A 344 8.29 -24.84 10.44
CA ASP A 344 8.28 -25.62 9.20
C ASP A 344 7.02 -26.48 9.06
N SER A 345 6.39 -26.88 10.17
CA SER A 345 5.11 -27.61 10.21
C SER A 345 3.87 -26.71 10.03
N GLY A 346 4.03 -25.39 10.13
CA GLY A 346 2.95 -24.40 10.07
C GLY A 346 2.64 -23.93 8.65
N ILE A 347 2.54 -22.61 8.46
CA ILE A 347 2.21 -22.02 7.15
C ILE A 347 3.30 -22.29 6.10
N ILE A 348 4.55 -22.49 6.53
CA ILE A 348 5.68 -22.82 5.66
C ILE A 348 5.45 -24.15 4.93
N SER A 349 4.96 -25.18 5.62
CA SER A 349 4.60 -26.47 4.99
C SER A 349 3.51 -26.31 3.93
N GLN A 350 2.50 -25.48 4.21
CA GLN A 350 1.40 -25.22 3.28
C GLN A 350 1.91 -24.50 2.03
N LEU A 351 2.77 -23.50 2.19
CA LEU A 351 3.43 -22.80 1.07
C LEU A 351 4.32 -23.73 0.25
N LYS A 352 5.12 -24.59 0.89
CA LYS A 352 5.93 -25.62 0.21
C LYS A 352 5.04 -26.57 -0.60
N THR A 353 3.89 -26.97 -0.06
CA THR A 353 2.89 -27.79 -0.76
C THR A 353 2.26 -27.06 -1.95
N ALA A 354 1.94 -25.78 -1.80
CA ALA A 354 1.42 -24.95 -2.89
C ALA A 354 2.45 -24.77 -4.02
N SER A 355 3.74 -24.61 -3.68
CA SER A 355 4.84 -24.62 -4.65
C SER A 355 4.92 -25.94 -5.42
N LEU A 356 4.73 -27.10 -4.77
CA LEU A 356 4.70 -28.39 -5.46
C LEU A 356 3.54 -28.45 -6.48
N LYS A 357 2.35 -28.01 -6.08
CA LYS A 357 1.22 -27.92 -7.03
C LYS A 357 1.57 -27.05 -8.24
N LEU A 358 2.21 -25.91 -8.00
CA LEU A 358 2.65 -24.99 -9.05
C LEU A 358 3.72 -25.63 -9.96
N ALA A 359 4.67 -26.38 -9.41
CA ALA A 359 5.66 -27.15 -10.17
C ALA A 359 5.01 -28.14 -11.14
N LYS A 360 4.00 -28.88 -10.66
CA LYS A 360 3.25 -29.81 -11.49
C LYS A 360 2.56 -29.10 -12.66
N GLU A 361 1.85 -28.00 -12.42
CA GLU A 361 1.21 -27.23 -13.49
C GLU A 361 2.23 -26.66 -14.49
N TYR A 362 3.37 -26.20 -14.00
CA TYR A 362 4.47 -25.69 -14.83
C TYR A 362 5.02 -26.76 -15.78
N MET A 363 5.35 -27.93 -15.25
CA MET A 363 5.86 -29.06 -16.03
C MET A 363 4.82 -29.56 -17.05
N ASN A 364 3.54 -29.61 -16.65
CA ASN A 364 2.45 -29.96 -17.55
C ASN A 364 2.29 -28.94 -18.70
N ARG A 365 2.42 -27.63 -18.41
CA ARG A 365 2.39 -26.57 -19.42
C ARG A 365 3.48 -26.78 -20.47
N ILE A 366 4.70 -27.05 -20.01
CA ILE A 366 5.85 -27.32 -20.89
C ILE A 366 5.59 -28.56 -21.74
N MET A 367 5.19 -29.67 -21.12
CA MET A 367 4.88 -30.91 -21.84
C MET A 367 3.80 -30.73 -22.90
N ASN A 368 2.78 -29.92 -22.64
CA ASN A 368 1.74 -29.61 -23.62
C ASN A 368 2.29 -28.75 -24.77
N ALA A 369 3.16 -27.79 -24.50
CA ALA A 369 3.78 -26.96 -25.53
C ALA A 369 4.66 -27.80 -26.46
N LEU A 370 5.53 -28.65 -25.90
CA LEU A 370 6.41 -29.57 -26.63
C LEU A 370 5.61 -30.51 -27.55
N LYS A 371 4.48 -31.04 -27.08
CA LYS A 371 3.62 -31.92 -27.88
C LYS A 371 2.83 -31.21 -28.99
N SER A 372 2.59 -29.90 -28.86
CA SER A 372 1.64 -29.18 -29.71
C SER A 372 2.30 -28.41 -30.85
N ASP A 373 3.56 -28.02 -30.70
CA ASP A 373 4.27 -27.19 -31.67
C ASP A 373 5.61 -27.81 -32.07
N PRO A 374 5.72 -28.40 -33.28
CA PRO A 374 6.94 -29.03 -33.79
C PRO A 374 8.11 -28.07 -34.03
N PHE A 375 7.89 -26.74 -33.97
CA PHE A 375 8.90 -25.73 -34.25
C PHE A 375 9.41 -25.02 -32.98
N VAL A 376 8.95 -25.45 -31.81
CA VAL A 376 9.40 -24.91 -30.53
C VAL A 376 10.83 -25.36 -30.24
N ASN A 377 11.58 -24.50 -29.54
CA ASN A 377 12.90 -24.87 -29.02
C ASN A 377 12.71 -25.82 -27.83
N ASP A 378 12.66 -27.10 -28.14
CA ASP A 378 12.42 -28.17 -27.18
C ASP A 378 13.46 -28.20 -26.07
N GLU A 379 14.74 -27.98 -26.40
CA GLU A 379 15.84 -27.97 -25.43
C GLU A 379 15.71 -26.87 -24.39
N GLU A 380 15.41 -25.63 -24.80
CA GLU A 380 15.27 -24.50 -23.88
C GLU A 380 14.06 -24.67 -22.96
N LEU A 381 12.93 -25.14 -23.50
CA LEU A 381 11.74 -25.40 -22.68
C LEU A 381 11.96 -26.56 -21.70
N LEU A 382 12.61 -27.65 -22.12
CA LEU A 382 12.96 -28.75 -21.23
C LEU A 382 13.89 -28.26 -20.12
N LEU A 383 14.94 -27.51 -20.46
CA LEU A 383 15.88 -26.95 -19.49
C LEU A 383 15.16 -26.02 -18.50
N GLN A 384 14.25 -25.18 -18.99
CA GLN A 384 13.42 -24.31 -18.15
C GLN A 384 12.55 -25.12 -17.18
N GLY A 385 11.92 -26.19 -17.67
CA GLY A 385 11.11 -27.10 -16.86
C GLY A 385 11.91 -27.81 -15.78
N VAL A 386 13.08 -28.35 -16.14
CA VAL A 386 13.98 -29.04 -15.20
C VAL A 386 14.54 -28.07 -14.15
N ARG A 387 14.94 -26.85 -14.54
CA ARG A 387 15.40 -25.82 -13.60
C ARG A 387 14.31 -25.43 -12.59
N PHE A 388 13.09 -25.22 -13.07
CA PHE A 388 11.95 -24.88 -12.21
C PHE A 388 11.63 -26.02 -11.23
N ALA A 389 11.59 -27.26 -11.74
CA ALA A 389 11.36 -28.46 -10.94
C ALA A 389 12.46 -28.63 -9.88
N PHE A 390 13.74 -28.48 -10.25
CA PHE A 390 14.86 -28.57 -9.32
C PHE A 390 14.79 -27.51 -8.21
N ARG A 391 14.49 -26.25 -8.57
CA ARG A 391 14.32 -25.15 -7.61
C ARG A 391 13.29 -25.48 -6.53
N ILE A 392 12.11 -25.95 -6.96
CA ILE A 392 11.02 -26.31 -6.03
C ILE A 392 11.36 -27.58 -5.23
N HIS A 393 12.03 -28.55 -5.83
CA HIS A 393 12.53 -29.73 -5.12
C HIS A 393 13.45 -29.35 -3.95
N GLN A 394 14.38 -28.41 -4.17
CA GLN A 394 15.28 -27.92 -3.11
C GLN A 394 14.50 -27.19 -2.00
N LEU A 395 13.51 -26.37 -2.37
CA LEU A 395 12.70 -25.63 -1.41
C LEU A 395 11.81 -26.55 -0.55
N ALA A 396 11.12 -27.50 -1.19
CA ALA A 396 10.16 -28.39 -0.53
C ALA A 396 10.82 -29.61 0.14
N GLY A 397 12.09 -29.88 -0.15
CA GLY A 397 12.81 -31.06 0.34
C GLY A 397 12.44 -32.36 -0.38
N GLY A 398 11.80 -32.28 -1.55
CA GLY A 398 11.35 -33.44 -2.31
C GLY A 398 10.13 -33.14 -3.18
N PHE A 399 9.66 -34.15 -3.91
CA PHE A 399 8.43 -34.10 -4.69
C PHE A 399 7.33 -34.94 -4.09
N ASP A 400 6.08 -34.49 -4.25
CA ASP A 400 4.90 -35.32 -4.08
C ASP A 400 4.66 -36.21 -5.31
N GLU A 401 3.66 -37.09 -5.25
CA GLU A 401 3.38 -38.03 -6.33
C GLU A 401 3.03 -37.32 -7.64
N GLY A 402 2.31 -36.20 -7.56
CA GLY A 402 1.94 -35.39 -8.71
C GLY A 402 3.15 -34.80 -9.43
N CYS A 403 4.07 -34.19 -8.69
CA CYS A 403 5.32 -33.65 -9.23
C CYS A 403 6.21 -34.77 -9.79
N ARG A 404 6.35 -35.90 -9.08
CA ARG A 404 7.14 -37.04 -9.56
C ARG A 404 6.66 -37.51 -10.92
N LYS A 405 5.35 -37.71 -11.08
CA LYS A 405 4.77 -38.13 -12.37
C LYS A 405 5.03 -37.12 -13.48
N ALA A 406 4.76 -35.83 -13.24
CA ALA A 406 4.99 -34.78 -14.23
C ALA A 406 6.48 -34.65 -14.62
N PHE A 407 7.39 -34.80 -13.66
CA PHE A 407 8.83 -34.79 -13.91
C PHE A 407 9.30 -36.03 -14.70
N GLN A 408 8.73 -37.21 -14.45
CA GLN A 408 9.01 -38.42 -15.25
C GLN A 408 8.55 -38.26 -16.70
N GLU A 409 7.45 -37.57 -16.96
CA GLU A 409 7.00 -37.27 -18.32
C GLU A 409 8.00 -36.35 -19.05
N LEU A 410 8.48 -35.29 -18.40
CA LEU A 410 9.54 -34.43 -18.93
C LEU A 410 10.82 -35.22 -19.24
N LYS A 411 11.26 -36.07 -18.30
CA LYS A 411 12.43 -36.92 -18.48
C LYS A 411 12.27 -37.87 -19.67
N THR A 412 11.10 -38.51 -19.79
CA THR A 412 10.81 -39.45 -20.88
C THR A 412 10.78 -38.74 -22.24
N TYR A 413 10.32 -37.49 -22.30
CA TYR A 413 10.36 -36.70 -23.53
C TYR A 413 11.80 -36.35 -23.90
N ALA A 414 12.61 -35.88 -22.94
CA ALA A 414 14.01 -35.55 -23.17
C ALA A 414 14.80 -36.74 -23.74
N SER A 415 14.61 -37.94 -23.20
CA SER A 415 15.28 -39.17 -23.68
C SER A 415 14.78 -39.68 -25.05
N LYS A 416 13.70 -39.14 -25.60
CA LYS A 416 13.23 -39.46 -26.97
C LYS A 416 13.70 -38.45 -28.02
N SER A 417 14.22 -37.31 -27.57
CA SER A 417 14.74 -36.24 -28.42
C SER A 417 16.24 -36.37 -28.70
N GLU A 418 16.95 -37.19 -27.91
CA GLU A 418 18.28 -37.72 -28.21
C GLU A 418 18.18 -38.92 -29.15
#